data_AF-A0A0P4W5H9-F1
#
_entry.id   AF-A0A0P4W5H9-F1
#
_cell.length_a   1.000
_cell.length_b   1.000
_cell.length_c   1.000
_cell.angle_alpha   90.00
_cell.angle_beta   90.00
_cell.angle_gamma   90.00
#
_symmetry.space_group_name_H-M   'P 1'
#
loop_
_entity.id
_entity.type
_entity.pdbx_description
1 polymer ?
#
loop_
_entity_poly.entity_id
_entity_poly.type
_entity_poly.pdbx_seq_one_letter_code
_entity_poly.pdbx_strand_id
1 'polypeptide(L)'
;MKKYSKPPFSLVRFVGQILTGNSWSFLLGAAVPREPIFGVSLVPLVHLAPVGAALAVWIIGNIGREQGSLKWAMIGALGVVPISFIHPPVTNFSAVTSTVLFNWKGKKWLRTPYPKTHICKRLATLLMCGLVFTSLWASHFYFNATVTDKNGEEIKMRDAAKNFINSPMFLEFKRNLGVLYSNILEYGWKTAWTNFIELLDPQGEMHALKVLGLKKGASQEEIKSAYKELAREWHPDKHREKKEEANARFVEIQAAYERLSAIKNQRKLRNKLEEER
;
A
#
# COMPACT_ATOMS: atom_id res chain seq x y z
N MET A 1 -33.53 -20.41 -29.96
CA MET A 1 -33.25 -19.42 -31.03
C MET A 1 -32.73 -18.13 -30.43
N LYS A 2 -31.73 -17.46 -31.03
CA LYS A 2 -31.27 -16.15 -30.57
C LYS A 2 -32.30 -15.09 -31.00
N LYS A 3 -32.90 -14.38 -30.03
CA LYS A 3 -33.96 -13.36 -30.25
C LYS A 3 -33.49 -12.14 -31.06
N TYR A 4 -32.17 -11.89 -31.13
CA TYR A 4 -31.58 -10.74 -31.80
C TYR A 4 -30.38 -11.14 -32.68
N SER A 5 -30.23 -10.48 -33.83
CA SER A 5 -29.12 -10.68 -34.78
C SER A 5 -27.77 -10.18 -34.22
N LYS A 6 -27.80 -9.17 -33.35
CA LYS A 6 -26.65 -8.64 -32.58
C LYS A 6 -26.89 -8.81 -31.07
N PRO A 7 -25.82 -8.89 -30.26
CA PRO A 7 -25.98 -8.94 -28.81
C PRO A 7 -26.52 -7.60 -28.28
N PRO A 8 -27.45 -7.64 -27.31
CA PRO A 8 -28.02 -6.42 -26.75
C PRO A 8 -26.97 -5.60 -25.99
N PHE A 9 -27.29 -4.34 -25.73
CA PHE A 9 -26.47 -3.48 -24.89
C PHE A 9 -26.45 -4.02 -23.44
N SER A 10 -25.29 -3.91 -22.80
CA SER A 10 -25.10 -4.28 -21.39
C SER A 10 -24.32 -3.16 -20.72
N LEU A 11 -24.97 -2.47 -19.78
CA LEU A 11 -24.37 -1.36 -19.04
C LEU A 11 -23.14 -1.82 -18.26
N VAL A 12 -23.23 -2.97 -17.58
CA VAL A 12 -22.13 -3.54 -16.79
C VAL A 12 -20.90 -3.78 -17.66
N ARG A 13 -21.09 -4.38 -18.85
CA ARG A 13 -19.97 -4.61 -19.77
C ARG A 13 -19.41 -3.31 -20.32
N PHE A 14 -20.28 -2.35 -20.67
CA PHE A 14 -19.87 -1.06 -21.20
C PHE A 14 -19.03 -0.27 -20.19
N VAL A 15 -19.48 -0.17 -18.94
CA VAL A 15 -18.74 0.49 -17.85
C VAL A 15 -17.44 -0.26 -17.55
N GLY A 16 -17.47 -1.59 -17.50
CA GLY A 16 -16.27 -2.41 -17.30
C GLY A 16 -15.22 -2.17 -18.38
N GLN A 17 -15.63 -2.06 -19.65
CA GLN A 17 -14.73 -1.74 -20.76
C GLN A 17 -14.05 -0.37 -20.58
N ILE A 18 -14.81 0.65 -20.17
CA ILE A 18 -14.27 2.00 -19.95
C ILE A 18 -13.30 2.03 -18.77
N LEU A 19 -13.70 1.50 -17.60
CA LEU A 19 -12.88 1.53 -16.39
C LEU A 19 -11.54 0.83 -16.62
N THR A 20 -11.60 -0.41 -17.11
CA THR A 20 -10.39 -1.22 -17.33
C THR A 20 -9.56 -0.68 -18.47
N GLY A 21 -10.21 -0.14 -19.52
CA GLY A 21 -9.54 0.56 -20.62
C GLY A 21 -8.75 1.77 -20.14
N ASN A 22 -9.34 2.58 -19.26
CA ASN A 22 -8.64 3.72 -18.70
C ASN A 22 -7.48 3.29 -17.80
N SER A 23 -7.69 2.29 -16.93
CA SER A 23 -6.62 1.77 -16.06
C SER A 23 -5.44 1.20 -16.85
N TRP A 24 -5.70 0.44 -17.92
CA TRP A 24 -4.63 -0.13 -18.75
C TRP A 24 -3.92 0.92 -19.62
N SER A 25 -4.66 1.91 -20.14
CA SER A 25 -4.04 3.03 -20.85
C SER A 25 -3.17 3.86 -19.91
N PHE A 26 -3.64 4.13 -18.70
CA PHE A 26 -2.84 4.82 -17.68
C PHE A 26 -1.59 4.02 -17.34
N LEU A 27 -1.72 2.73 -17.06
CA LEU A 27 -0.60 1.86 -16.70
C LEU A 27 0.49 1.84 -17.78
N LEU A 28 0.12 1.70 -19.06
CA LEU A 28 1.09 1.74 -20.16
C LEU A 28 1.81 3.08 -20.24
N GLY A 29 1.10 4.20 -20.13
CA GLY A 29 1.73 5.53 -20.12
C GLY A 29 2.61 5.75 -18.89
N ALA A 30 2.15 5.31 -17.72
CA ALA A 30 2.84 5.44 -16.45
C ALA A 30 4.09 4.55 -16.36
N ALA A 31 4.14 3.45 -17.10
CA ALA A 31 5.29 2.56 -17.17
C ALA A 31 6.44 3.10 -18.02
N VAL A 32 6.19 4.08 -18.91
CA VAL A 32 7.22 4.65 -19.79
C VAL A 32 8.18 5.52 -18.98
N PRO A 33 9.50 5.21 -18.98
CA PRO A 33 10.50 6.01 -18.28
C PRO A 33 10.56 7.43 -18.85
N ARG A 34 10.50 8.44 -17.97
CA ARG A 34 10.67 9.86 -18.36
C ARG A 34 12.13 10.27 -18.51
N GLU A 35 13.03 9.57 -17.83
CA GLU A 35 14.47 9.74 -17.94
C GLU A 35 15.02 8.92 -19.12
N PRO A 36 16.03 9.44 -19.85
CA PRO A 36 16.68 8.69 -20.92
C PRO A 36 17.42 7.48 -20.35
N ILE A 37 17.19 6.30 -20.93
CA ILE A 37 17.87 5.07 -20.56
C ILE A 37 18.94 4.80 -21.61
N PHE A 38 20.20 4.64 -21.21
CA PHE A 38 21.35 4.48 -22.11
C PHE A 38 21.46 5.60 -23.18
N GLY A 39 21.06 6.83 -22.82
CA GLY A 39 21.06 7.97 -23.75
C GLY A 39 19.88 8.03 -24.72
N VAL A 40 18.94 7.08 -24.68
CA VAL A 40 17.75 7.05 -25.53
C VAL A 40 16.52 7.51 -24.73
N SER A 41 15.81 8.52 -25.25
CA SER A 41 14.54 8.97 -24.69
C SER A 41 13.39 8.06 -25.12
N LEU A 42 12.72 7.46 -24.15
CA LEU A 42 11.56 6.59 -24.37
C LEU A 42 10.22 7.33 -24.29
N VAL A 43 10.25 8.64 -24.02
CA VAL A 43 9.05 9.49 -23.87
C VAL A 43 8.06 9.37 -25.04
N PRO A 44 8.47 9.26 -26.33
CA PRO A 44 7.52 9.09 -27.43
C PRO A 44 6.62 7.85 -27.31
N LEU A 45 7.04 6.81 -26.56
CA LEU A 45 6.22 5.62 -26.32
C LEU A 45 4.96 5.92 -25.51
N VAL A 46 4.87 7.06 -24.80
CA VAL A 46 3.65 7.47 -24.10
C VAL A 46 2.46 7.59 -25.06
N HIS A 47 2.69 7.93 -26.33
CA HIS A 47 1.62 7.99 -27.34
C HIS A 47 1.04 6.61 -27.68
N LEU A 48 1.68 5.52 -27.28
CA LEU A 48 1.14 4.15 -27.39
C LEU A 48 0.22 3.78 -26.22
N ALA A 49 0.09 4.62 -25.19
CA ALA A 49 -0.80 4.37 -24.06
C ALA A 49 -2.24 3.96 -24.47
N PRO A 50 -2.89 4.57 -25.48
CA PRO A 50 -4.23 4.17 -25.93
C PRO A 50 -4.33 2.72 -26.44
N VAL A 51 -3.23 2.09 -26.84
CA VAL A 51 -3.23 0.66 -27.20
C VAL A 51 -3.68 -0.20 -26.01
N GLY A 52 -3.33 0.19 -24.79
CA GLY A 52 -3.77 -0.46 -23.55
C GLY A 52 -5.28 -0.41 -23.39
N ALA A 53 -5.90 0.74 -23.69
CA ALA A 53 -7.35 0.88 -23.69
C ALA A 53 -8.00 -0.07 -24.71
N ALA A 54 -7.49 -0.11 -25.95
CA ALA A 54 -8.03 -0.99 -26.98
C ALA A 54 -7.95 -2.48 -26.61
N LEU A 55 -6.83 -2.92 -26.02
CA LEU A 55 -6.65 -4.30 -25.59
C LEU A 55 -7.61 -4.67 -24.44
N ALA A 56 -7.75 -3.81 -23.43
CA ALA A 56 -8.68 -4.02 -22.33
C ALA A 56 -10.14 -4.08 -22.80
N VAL A 57 -10.54 -3.14 -23.66
CA VAL A 57 -11.89 -3.10 -24.25
C VAL A 57 -12.18 -4.37 -25.06
N TRP A 58 -11.20 -4.84 -25.84
CA TRP A 58 -11.32 -6.07 -26.63
C TRP A 58 -11.43 -7.32 -25.75
N ILE A 59 -10.61 -7.44 -24.70
CA ILE A 59 -10.66 -8.57 -23.77
C ILE A 59 -12.04 -8.65 -23.12
N ILE A 60 -12.52 -7.55 -22.53
CA ILE A 60 -13.81 -7.51 -21.82
C ILE A 60 -14.99 -7.68 -22.78
N GLY A 61 -14.85 -7.14 -23.99
CA GLY A 61 -15.82 -7.27 -25.07
C GLY A 61 -16.02 -8.70 -25.55
N ASN A 62 -15.01 -9.55 -25.39
CA ASN A 62 -15.03 -10.96 -25.80
C ASN A 62 -15.31 -11.93 -24.65
N ILE A 63 -15.68 -11.44 -23.47
CA ILE A 63 -16.07 -12.30 -22.35
C ILE A 63 -17.42 -12.96 -22.67
N GLY A 64 -17.48 -14.28 -22.54
CA GLY A 64 -18.72 -15.06 -22.63
C GLY A 64 -19.13 -15.42 -24.05
N ARG A 65 -20.39 -15.15 -24.42
CA ARG A 65 -20.98 -15.52 -25.73
C ARG A 65 -20.91 -14.39 -26.77
N GLU A 66 -20.26 -13.28 -26.43
CA GLU A 66 -20.07 -12.13 -27.32
C GLU A 66 -18.65 -12.15 -27.87
N GLN A 67 -18.49 -11.72 -29.12
CA GLN A 67 -17.19 -11.55 -29.75
C GLN A 67 -17.17 -10.22 -30.51
N GLY A 68 -16.01 -9.58 -30.58
CA GLY A 68 -15.78 -8.41 -31.41
C GLY A 68 -14.34 -8.31 -31.89
N SER A 69 -14.15 -7.54 -32.95
CA SER A 69 -12.82 -7.39 -33.55
C SER A 69 -11.99 -6.34 -32.82
N LEU A 70 -10.72 -6.65 -32.60
CA LEU A 70 -9.73 -5.72 -32.03
C LEU A 70 -9.58 -4.45 -32.89
N LYS A 71 -9.78 -4.57 -34.21
CA LYS A 71 -9.65 -3.46 -35.18
C LYS A 71 -10.47 -2.22 -34.78
N TRP A 72 -11.73 -2.39 -34.39
CA TRP A 72 -12.58 -1.23 -34.03
C TRP A 72 -12.19 -0.62 -32.69
N ALA A 73 -11.75 -1.44 -31.74
CA ALA A 73 -11.21 -0.95 -30.47
C ALA A 73 -9.91 -0.14 -30.70
N MET A 74 -9.02 -0.60 -31.58
CA MET A 74 -7.78 0.08 -31.94
C MET A 74 -8.04 1.41 -32.67
N ILE A 75 -8.93 1.42 -33.66
CA ILE A 75 -9.30 2.65 -34.38
C ILE A 75 -9.86 3.69 -33.41
N GLY A 76 -10.72 3.27 -32.48
CA GLY A 76 -11.29 4.20 -31.50
C GLY A 76 -10.27 4.75 -30.52
N ALA A 77 -9.37 3.90 -30.01
CA ALA A 77 -8.36 4.35 -29.06
C ALA A 77 -7.30 5.26 -29.72
N LEU A 78 -6.80 4.87 -30.89
CA LEU A 78 -5.75 5.61 -31.61
C LEU A 78 -6.28 6.86 -32.34
N GLY A 79 -7.57 6.88 -32.72
CA GLY A 79 -8.17 8.04 -33.38
C GLY A 79 -8.17 9.32 -32.54
N VAL A 80 -7.96 9.21 -31.22
CA VAL A 80 -7.87 10.35 -30.29
C VAL A 80 -6.42 10.84 -30.12
N VAL A 81 -5.41 10.08 -30.59
CA VAL A 81 -3.99 10.45 -30.46
C VAL A 81 -3.66 11.79 -31.13
N PRO A 82 -4.18 12.15 -32.32
CA PRO A 82 -3.93 13.47 -32.90
C PRO A 82 -4.41 14.63 -32.01
N ILE A 83 -5.50 14.43 -31.26
CA ILE A 83 -6.05 15.43 -30.32
C ILE A 83 -5.12 15.61 -29.11
N SER A 84 -4.33 14.59 -28.76
CA SER A 84 -3.35 14.64 -27.67
C SER A 84 -2.29 15.73 -27.83
N PHE A 85 -1.96 16.09 -29.09
CA PHE A 85 -0.98 17.13 -29.38
C PHE A 85 -1.51 18.55 -29.11
N ILE A 86 -2.84 18.71 -29.02
CA ILE A 86 -3.50 20.00 -28.80
C ILE A 86 -3.91 20.15 -27.32
N HIS A 87 -4.39 19.08 -26.69
CA HIS A 87 -4.83 19.10 -25.28
C HIS A 87 -4.40 17.84 -24.50
N PRO A 88 -3.37 17.91 -23.64
CA PRO A 88 -3.10 16.88 -22.63
C PRO A 88 -4.06 17.03 -21.42
N PRO A 89 -4.65 15.96 -20.83
CA PRO A 89 -4.48 14.51 -21.07
C PRO A 89 -5.70 13.82 -21.73
N VAL A 90 -5.50 13.21 -22.91
CA VAL A 90 -6.55 12.50 -23.67
C VAL A 90 -6.72 11.01 -23.33
N THR A 91 -5.98 10.46 -22.37
CA THR A 91 -6.03 9.02 -22.03
C THR A 91 -7.44 8.57 -21.65
N ASN A 92 -8.20 9.42 -20.95
CA ASN A 92 -9.59 9.15 -20.55
C ASN A 92 -10.53 8.99 -21.76
N PHE A 93 -10.34 9.77 -22.82
CA PHE A 93 -11.21 9.72 -24.00
C PHE A 93 -10.96 8.48 -24.86
N SER A 94 -9.72 7.98 -24.90
CA SER A 94 -9.36 6.81 -25.71
C SER A 94 -10.15 5.55 -25.34
N ALA A 95 -10.42 5.33 -24.05
CA ALA A 95 -11.22 4.20 -23.57
C ALA A 95 -12.69 4.35 -23.96
N VAL A 96 -13.24 5.57 -23.90
CA VAL A 96 -14.62 5.87 -24.27
C VAL A 96 -14.84 5.66 -25.77
N THR A 97 -14.01 6.28 -26.62
CA THR A 97 -14.12 6.17 -28.08
C THR A 97 -13.89 4.74 -28.56
N SER A 98 -12.92 4.03 -27.97
CA SER A 98 -12.68 2.60 -28.22
C SER A 98 -13.90 1.75 -27.87
N THR A 99 -14.49 1.97 -26.70
CA THR A 99 -15.67 1.24 -26.23
C THR A 99 -16.88 1.48 -27.12
N VAL A 100 -17.14 2.74 -27.49
CA VAL A 100 -18.25 3.12 -28.37
C VAL A 100 -18.10 2.45 -29.75
N LEU A 101 -16.94 2.56 -30.38
CA LEU A 101 -16.70 1.98 -31.71
C LEU A 101 -16.74 0.45 -31.69
N PHE A 102 -16.19 -0.19 -30.66
CA PHE A 102 -16.26 -1.64 -30.49
C PHE A 102 -17.70 -2.14 -30.36
N ASN A 103 -18.52 -1.48 -29.53
CA ASN A 103 -19.91 -1.87 -29.33
C ASN A 103 -20.79 -1.56 -30.55
N TRP A 104 -20.52 -0.46 -31.26
CA TRP A 104 -21.30 -0.05 -32.42
C TRP A 104 -21.04 -0.92 -33.67
N LYS A 105 -19.77 -1.15 -34.02
CA LYS A 105 -19.40 -1.85 -35.27
C LYS A 105 -18.75 -3.23 -35.08
N GLY A 106 -18.13 -3.47 -33.92
CA GLY A 106 -17.37 -4.70 -33.69
C GLY A 106 -18.18 -5.88 -33.17
N LYS A 107 -19.27 -5.62 -32.45
CA LYS A 107 -19.97 -6.63 -31.66
C LYS A 107 -20.76 -7.63 -32.52
N LYS A 108 -20.51 -8.92 -32.30
CA LYS A 108 -21.18 -10.07 -32.93
C LYS A 108 -21.39 -11.18 -31.90
N TRP A 109 -22.33 -12.07 -32.18
CA TRP A 109 -22.48 -13.28 -31.40
C TRP A 109 -21.36 -14.28 -31.68
N LEU A 110 -20.82 -14.92 -30.65
CA LEU A 110 -19.95 -16.07 -30.79
C LEU A 110 -20.79 -17.24 -31.37
N ARG A 111 -20.31 -17.82 -32.48
CA ARG A 111 -21.00 -18.90 -33.20
C ARG A 111 -20.61 -20.28 -32.68
N THR A 112 -19.37 -20.45 -32.26
CA THR A 112 -18.82 -21.71 -31.75
C THR A 112 -18.20 -21.50 -30.37
N PRO A 113 -18.43 -22.41 -29.40
CA PRO A 113 -17.77 -22.32 -28.10
C PRO A 113 -16.25 -22.47 -28.27
N TYR A 114 -15.49 -21.81 -27.39
CA TYR A 114 -14.04 -21.96 -27.38
C TYR A 114 -13.67 -23.43 -27.08
N PRO A 115 -12.65 -23.98 -27.77
CA PRO A 115 -12.17 -25.31 -27.47
C PRO A 115 -11.63 -25.34 -26.03
N LYS A 116 -11.89 -26.44 -25.31
CA LYS A 116 -11.33 -26.64 -23.96
C LYS A 116 -9.81 -26.77 -24.09
N THR A 117 -9.07 -25.88 -23.44
CA THR A 117 -7.61 -25.95 -23.37
C THR A 117 -7.17 -26.63 -22.08
N HIS A 118 -6.02 -27.32 -22.12
CA HIS A 118 -5.42 -27.94 -20.94
C HIS A 118 -5.14 -26.89 -19.85
N ILE A 119 -5.34 -27.30 -18.58
CA ILE A 119 -5.18 -26.41 -17.43
C ILE A 119 -3.78 -25.80 -17.35
N CYS A 120 -2.74 -26.56 -17.68
CA CYS A 120 -1.35 -26.08 -17.70
C CYS A 120 -1.16 -24.95 -18.71
N LYS A 121 -1.76 -25.04 -19.90
CA LYS A 121 -1.68 -23.97 -20.92
C LYS A 121 -2.38 -22.69 -20.45
N ARG A 122 -3.51 -22.83 -19.76
CA ARG A 122 -4.25 -21.70 -19.17
C ARG A 122 -3.45 -21.03 -18.06
N LEU A 123 -2.91 -21.82 -17.13
CA LEU A 123 -2.07 -21.32 -16.04
C LEU A 123 -0.80 -20.65 -16.57
N ALA A 124 -0.14 -21.24 -17.56
CA ALA A 124 1.03 -20.63 -18.20
C ALA A 124 0.68 -19.29 -18.85
N THR A 125 -0.45 -19.19 -19.54
CA THR A 125 -0.91 -17.93 -20.15
C THR A 125 -1.21 -16.88 -19.08
N LEU A 126 -1.90 -17.26 -18.00
CA LEU A 126 -2.19 -16.36 -16.87
C LEU A 126 -0.91 -15.88 -16.18
N LEU A 127 0.05 -16.77 -15.97
CA LEU A 127 1.34 -16.43 -15.36
C LEU A 127 2.12 -15.47 -16.25
N MET A 128 2.18 -15.71 -17.56
CA MET A 128 2.82 -14.79 -18.51
C MET A 128 2.15 -13.42 -18.53
N CYS A 129 0.82 -13.36 -18.55
CA CYS A 129 0.09 -12.10 -18.47
C CYS A 129 0.31 -11.39 -17.13
N GLY A 130 0.36 -12.14 -16.02
CA GLY A 130 0.66 -11.61 -14.69
C GLY A 130 2.05 -11.00 -14.63
N LEU A 131 3.07 -11.68 -15.18
CA LEU A 131 4.43 -11.17 -15.26
C LEU A 131 4.50 -9.86 -16.04
N VAL A 132 3.87 -9.78 -17.22
CA VAL A 132 3.80 -8.54 -18.02
C VAL A 132 3.11 -7.42 -17.23
N PHE A 133 2.00 -7.70 -16.56
CA PHE A 133 1.30 -6.68 -15.78
C PHE A 133 2.14 -6.18 -14.61
N THR A 134 2.81 -7.09 -13.88
CA THR A 134 3.68 -6.73 -12.76
C THR A 134 4.93 -5.97 -13.21
N SER A 135 5.48 -6.27 -14.39
CA SER A 135 6.66 -5.57 -14.91
C SER A 135 6.35 -4.13 -15.29
N LEU A 136 5.14 -3.84 -15.80
CA LEU A 136 4.69 -2.48 -16.08
C LEU A 136 4.60 -1.64 -14.79
N TRP A 137 4.01 -2.19 -13.73
CA TRP A 137 3.98 -1.53 -12.42
C TRP A 137 5.37 -1.36 -11.84
N ALA A 138 6.22 -2.39 -11.91
CA ALA A 138 7.60 -2.30 -11.44
C ALA A 138 8.37 -1.20 -12.19
N SER A 139 8.19 -1.07 -13.51
CA SER A 139 8.77 0.01 -14.31
C SER A 139 8.30 1.38 -13.81
N HIS A 140 6.99 1.55 -13.57
CA HIS A 140 6.45 2.79 -13.02
C HIS A 140 7.07 3.15 -11.66
N PHE A 141 7.08 2.21 -10.71
CA PHE A 141 7.64 2.44 -9.38
C PHE A 141 9.15 2.70 -9.40
N TYR A 142 9.87 2.09 -10.33
CA TYR A 142 11.32 2.23 -10.41
C TYR A 142 11.75 3.53 -11.10
N PHE A 143 11.10 3.93 -12.20
CA PHE A 143 11.52 5.09 -12.99
C PHE A 143 10.77 6.37 -12.66
N ASN A 144 9.48 6.28 -12.35
CA ASN A 144 8.58 7.43 -12.34
C ASN A 144 8.01 7.77 -10.97
N ALA A 145 7.94 6.82 -10.04
CA ALA A 145 7.41 7.11 -8.71
C ALA A 145 8.39 7.97 -7.89
N THR A 146 7.90 9.10 -7.42
CA THR A 146 8.59 10.05 -6.56
C THR A 146 7.88 10.15 -5.21
N VAL A 147 8.65 10.43 -4.17
CA VAL A 147 8.17 10.75 -2.82
C VAL A 147 8.64 12.16 -2.52
N THR A 148 7.71 13.00 -2.06
CA THR A 148 7.99 14.37 -1.63
C THR A 148 8.51 14.34 -0.19
N ASP A 149 9.70 14.89 0.05
CA ASP A 149 10.20 15.10 1.40
C ASP A 149 9.50 16.30 2.07
N LYS A 150 9.69 16.46 3.39
CA LYS A 150 9.17 17.58 4.19
C LYS A 150 9.61 18.96 3.68
N ASN A 151 10.71 19.00 2.95
CA ASN A 151 11.27 20.20 2.33
C ASN A 151 10.69 20.48 0.93
N GLY A 152 9.80 19.62 0.42
CA GLY A 152 9.22 19.73 -0.92
C GLY A 152 10.08 19.16 -2.04
N GLU A 153 11.23 18.57 -1.74
CA GLU A 153 12.08 17.92 -2.74
C GLU A 153 11.48 16.56 -3.18
N GLU A 154 11.41 16.34 -4.49
CA GLU A 154 10.96 15.07 -5.06
C GLU A 154 12.12 14.09 -5.23
N ILE A 155 12.15 13.07 -4.38
CA ILE A 155 13.16 11.99 -4.45
C ILE A 155 12.52 10.77 -5.11
N LYS A 156 13.23 10.10 -6.01
CA LYS A 156 12.75 8.86 -6.61
C LYS A 156 12.58 7.77 -5.56
N MET A 157 11.49 7.01 -5.66
CA MET A 157 11.20 5.87 -4.78
C MET A 157 12.36 4.89 -4.66
N ARG A 158 13.05 4.59 -5.77
CA ARG A 158 14.21 3.67 -5.77
C ARG A 158 15.36 4.17 -4.89
N ASP A 159 15.61 5.47 -4.90
CA ASP A 159 16.72 6.09 -4.17
C ASP A 159 16.34 6.25 -2.69
N ALA A 160 15.09 6.64 -2.43
CA ALA A 160 14.52 6.65 -1.09
C ALA A 160 14.55 5.25 -0.44
N ALA A 161 14.13 4.21 -1.17
CA ALA A 161 14.16 2.84 -0.68
C ALA A 161 15.60 2.35 -0.41
N LYS A 162 16.55 2.67 -1.31
CA LYS A 162 17.96 2.34 -1.13
C LYS A 162 18.55 3.04 0.11
N ASN A 163 18.26 4.32 0.29
CA ASN A 163 18.71 5.09 1.45
C ASN A 163 18.07 4.58 2.75
N PHE A 164 16.79 4.21 2.71
CA PHE A 164 16.08 3.64 3.85
C PHE A 164 16.69 2.29 4.28
N ILE A 165 16.94 1.37 3.34
CA ILE A 165 17.53 0.06 3.64
C ILE A 165 18.96 0.18 4.19
N ASN A 166 19.72 1.19 3.76
CA ASN A 166 21.06 1.46 4.27
C ASN A 166 21.07 2.35 5.52
N SER A 167 19.91 2.81 6.00
CA SER A 167 19.84 3.69 7.17
C SER A 167 20.25 2.93 8.44
N PRO A 168 20.89 3.63 9.42
CA PRO A 168 21.22 3.02 10.71
C PRO A 168 20.01 2.38 11.39
N MET A 169 18.84 3.03 11.29
CA MET A 169 17.58 2.51 11.84
C MET A 169 17.20 1.15 11.23
N PHE A 170 17.26 0.99 9.91
CA PHE A 170 16.89 -0.27 9.26
C PHE A 170 17.90 -1.38 9.55
N LEU A 171 19.19 -1.03 9.59
CA LEU A 171 20.25 -1.98 9.94
C LEU A 171 20.11 -2.45 11.40
N GLU A 172 19.81 -1.55 12.33
CA GLU A 172 19.51 -1.88 13.72
C GLU A 172 18.25 -2.74 13.83
N PHE A 173 17.19 -2.39 13.11
CA PHE A 173 15.97 -3.18 13.04
C PHE A 173 16.24 -4.60 12.55
N LYS A 174 16.99 -4.76 11.46
CA LYS A 174 17.38 -6.07 10.91
C LYS A 174 18.21 -6.87 11.91
N ARG A 175 19.16 -6.23 12.59
CA ARG A 175 19.98 -6.86 13.65
C ARG A 175 19.09 -7.33 14.80
N ASN A 176 18.16 -6.49 15.25
CA ASN A 176 17.24 -6.80 16.35
C ASN A 176 16.26 -7.92 15.97
N LEU A 177 15.79 -7.99 14.72
CA LEU A 177 15.03 -9.13 14.21
C LEU A 177 15.85 -10.43 14.25
N GLY A 178 17.15 -10.37 13.93
CA GLY A 178 18.05 -11.50 14.09
C GLY A 178 18.15 -11.98 15.54
N VAL A 179 18.29 -11.05 16.49
CA VAL A 179 18.31 -11.33 17.94
C VAL A 179 16.98 -11.92 18.40
N LEU A 180 15.85 -11.39 17.92
CA LEU A 180 14.54 -11.95 18.22
C LEU A 180 14.41 -13.37 17.69
N TYR A 181 14.87 -13.63 16.47
CA TYR A 181 14.85 -14.96 15.88
C TYR A 181 15.68 -15.97 16.69
N SER A 182 16.90 -15.60 17.10
CA SER A 182 17.70 -16.46 17.98
C SER A 182 17.03 -16.68 19.35
N ASN A 183 16.46 -15.62 19.95
CA ASN A 183 15.76 -15.71 21.22
C ASN A 183 14.49 -16.57 21.15
N ILE A 184 13.78 -16.58 20.01
CA ILE A 184 12.64 -17.48 19.76
C ILE A 184 13.08 -18.93 19.79
N LEU A 185 14.22 -19.23 19.16
CA LEU A 185 14.75 -20.60 19.09
C LEU A 185 15.22 -21.11 20.45
N GLU A 186 15.78 -20.23 21.30
CA GLU A 186 16.37 -20.61 22.59
C GLU A 186 15.38 -20.56 23.77
N TYR A 187 14.58 -19.50 23.89
CA TYR A 187 13.70 -19.24 25.05
C TYR A 187 12.20 -19.42 24.75
N GLY A 188 11.87 -19.81 23.52
CA GLY A 188 10.50 -20.03 23.07
C GLY A 188 9.72 -18.77 22.71
N TRP A 189 8.64 -18.95 21.94
CA TRP A 189 7.84 -17.87 21.34
C TRP A 189 7.25 -16.88 22.37
N LYS A 190 6.89 -17.36 23.57
CA LYS A 190 6.21 -16.54 24.58
C LYS A 190 7.13 -15.44 25.14
N THR A 191 8.38 -15.77 25.42
CA THR A 191 9.39 -14.84 25.96
C THR A 191 9.88 -13.88 24.88
N ALA A 192 10.06 -14.38 23.65
CA ALA A 192 10.40 -13.52 22.53
C ALA A 192 9.30 -12.49 22.22
N TRP A 193 8.02 -12.89 22.33
CA TRP A 193 6.89 -11.99 22.15
C TRP A 193 6.85 -10.90 23.23
N THR A 194 7.10 -11.23 24.50
CA THR A 194 7.16 -10.22 25.57
C THR A 194 8.29 -9.22 25.34
N ASN A 195 9.49 -9.71 24.98
CA ASN A 195 10.64 -8.85 24.72
C ASN A 195 10.44 -7.98 23.47
N PHE A 196 9.78 -8.52 22.44
CA PHE A 196 9.44 -7.76 21.23
C PHE A 196 8.45 -6.63 21.52
N ILE A 197 7.40 -6.89 22.30
CA ILE A 197 6.43 -5.86 22.68
C ILE A 197 7.09 -4.79 23.54
N GLU A 198 8.05 -5.15 24.38
CA GLU A 198 8.86 -4.22 25.18
C GLU A 198 9.78 -3.35 24.29
N LEU A 199 10.40 -3.93 23.26
CA LEU A 199 11.14 -3.19 22.21
C LEU A 199 10.26 -2.23 21.40
N LEU A 200 8.97 -2.55 21.23
CA LEU A 200 7.98 -1.71 20.55
C LEU A 200 7.36 -0.63 21.45
N ASP A 201 7.82 -0.49 22.69
CA ASP A 201 7.44 0.59 23.60
C ASP A 201 8.58 1.62 23.74
N PRO A 202 8.89 2.41 22.68
CA PRO A 202 10.01 3.36 22.70
C PRO A 202 9.84 4.47 23.75
N GLN A 203 8.64 4.67 24.29
CA GLN A 203 8.38 5.63 25.36
C GLN A 203 8.33 4.98 26.76
N GLY A 204 8.24 3.65 26.85
CA GLY A 204 8.08 2.91 28.10
C GLY A 204 6.71 3.10 28.77
N GLU A 205 5.67 3.47 28.01
CA GLU A 205 4.33 3.74 28.53
C GLU A 205 3.64 2.46 29.01
N MET A 206 3.74 1.39 28.23
CA MET A 206 3.11 0.10 28.54
C MET A 206 3.78 -0.56 29.74
N HIS A 207 5.12 -0.50 29.82
CA HIS A 207 5.84 -0.99 30.99
C HIS A 207 5.43 -0.21 32.26
N ALA A 208 5.38 1.13 32.18
CA ALA A 208 5.01 1.96 33.32
C ALA A 208 3.55 1.75 33.77
N LEU A 209 2.60 1.57 32.84
CA LEU A 209 1.22 1.20 33.20
C LEU A 209 1.14 -0.16 33.89
N LYS A 210 1.93 -1.13 33.43
CA LYS A 210 1.98 -2.47 34.02
C LYS A 210 2.54 -2.45 35.45
N VAL A 211 3.55 -1.64 35.73
CA VAL A 211 4.08 -1.42 37.10
C VAL A 211 3.01 -0.87 38.04
N LEU A 212 2.15 0.03 37.53
CA LEU A 212 1.01 0.56 38.30
C LEU A 212 -0.23 -0.35 38.31
N GLY A 213 -0.17 -1.52 37.66
CA GLY A 213 -1.30 -2.46 37.57
C GLY A 213 -2.44 -2.00 36.66
N LEU A 214 -2.20 -1.03 35.78
CA LEU A 214 -3.21 -0.41 34.92
C LEU A 214 -3.19 -0.96 33.49
N LYS A 215 -4.35 -0.91 32.83
CA LYS A 215 -4.50 -1.30 31.42
C LYS A 215 -4.15 -0.13 30.49
N LYS A 216 -3.85 -0.46 29.23
CA LYS A 216 -3.67 0.53 28.16
C LYS A 216 -4.93 1.39 28.03
N GLY A 217 -4.77 2.71 28.08
CA GLY A 217 -5.89 3.67 28.02
C GLY A 217 -6.43 4.12 29.37
N ALA A 218 -5.77 3.78 30.48
CA ALA A 218 -6.14 4.28 31.80
C ALA A 218 -6.17 5.82 31.83
N SER A 219 -7.19 6.38 32.48
CA SER A 219 -7.34 7.82 32.62
C SER A 219 -6.25 8.41 33.52
N GLN A 220 -6.01 9.72 33.44
CA GLN A 220 -5.04 10.38 34.32
C GLN A 220 -5.40 10.21 35.81
N GLU A 221 -6.71 10.21 36.09
CA GLU A 221 -7.23 10.06 37.43
C GLU A 221 -6.93 8.65 37.96
N GLU A 222 -7.12 7.63 37.13
CA GLU A 222 -6.72 6.25 37.43
C GLU A 222 -5.22 6.14 37.69
N ILE A 223 -4.38 6.71 36.83
CA ILE A 223 -2.90 6.69 37.01
C ILE A 223 -2.49 7.35 38.33
N LYS A 224 -3.10 8.49 38.67
CA LYS A 224 -2.79 9.22 39.91
C LYS A 224 -3.32 8.50 41.15
N SER A 225 -4.48 7.86 41.05
CA SER A 225 -5.07 7.07 42.14
C SER A 225 -4.23 5.83 42.44
N ALA A 226 -3.91 5.03 41.42
CA ALA A 226 -3.09 3.83 41.54
C ALA A 226 -1.69 4.15 42.10
N TYR A 227 -1.05 5.23 41.64
CA TYR A 227 0.22 5.68 42.21
C TYR A 227 0.10 5.99 43.71
N LYS A 228 -0.92 6.73 44.15
CA LYS A 228 -1.09 7.09 45.57
C LYS A 228 -1.34 5.87 46.45
N GLU A 229 -2.13 4.92 45.97
CA GLU A 229 -2.42 3.67 46.68
C GLU A 229 -1.15 2.83 46.84
N LEU A 230 -0.45 2.57 45.74
CA LEU A 230 0.78 1.78 45.72
C LEU A 230 1.92 2.46 46.51
N ALA A 231 2.07 3.78 46.43
CA ALA A 231 3.06 4.52 47.20
C ALA A 231 2.79 4.47 48.72
N ARG A 232 1.52 4.44 49.14
CA ARG A 232 1.14 4.30 50.56
C ARG A 232 1.28 2.87 51.06
N GLU A 233 1.14 1.90 50.17
CA GLU A 233 1.29 0.48 50.46
C GLU A 233 2.77 0.10 50.61
N TRP A 234 3.62 0.58 49.70
CA TRP A 234 5.06 0.25 49.67
C TRP A 234 5.96 1.30 50.34
N HIS A 235 5.41 2.18 51.18
CA HIS A 235 6.21 3.18 51.89
C HIS A 235 7.22 2.52 52.85
N PRO A 236 8.51 2.91 52.84
CA PRO A 236 9.55 2.26 53.63
C PRO A 236 9.33 2.33 55.15
N ASP A 237 8.54 3.29 55.65
CA ASP A 237 8.19 3.36 57.09
C ASP A 237 7.19 2.29 57.53
N LYS A 238 6.36 1.74 56.62
CA LYS A 238 5.39 0.70 56.94
C LYS A 238 6.00 -0.70 57.00
N HIS A 239 7.11 -0.92 56.30
CA HIS A 239 7.75 -2.23 56.14
C HIS A 239 9.11 -2.24 56.83
N ARG A 240 9.11 -2.31 58.17
CA ARG A 240 10.34 -2.27 58.98
C ARG A 240 11.23 -3.51 58.83
N GLU A 241 10.63 -4.69 58.58
CA GLU A 241 11.35 -5.97 58.43
C GLU A 241 11.84 -6.22 57.00
N LYS A 242 11.17 -5.65 55.99
CA LYS A 242 11.47 -5.81 54.56
C LYS A 242 11.73 -4.47 53.87
N LYS A 243 12.55 -3.64 54.53
CA LYS A 243 12.74 -2.24 54.14
C LYS A 243 13.36 -2.09 52.75
N GLU A 244 14.26 -3.00 52.38
CA GLU A 244 14.92 -3.00 51.06
C GLU A 244 13.96 -3.33 49.92
N GLU A 245 13.10 -4.34 50.09
CA GLU A 245 12.11 -4.74 49.09
C GLU A 245 11.05 -3.66 48.88
N ALA A 246 10.58 -3.05 49.99
CA ALA A 246 9.66 -1.93 49.93
C ALA A 246 10.27 -0.70 49.24
N ASN A 247 11.54 -0.39 49.53
CA ASN A 247 12.23 0.72 48.89
C ASN A 247 12.42 0.50 47.38
N ALA A 248 12.82 -0.71 46.97
CA ALA A 248 12.98 -1.06 45.55
C ALA A 248 11.66 -0.91 44.78
N ARG A 249 10.55 -1.42 45.33
CA ARG A 249 9.21 -1.26 44.75
C ARG A 249 8.75 0.18 44.72
N PHE A 250 8.99 0.93 45.78
CA PHE A 250 8.64 2.35 45.86
C PHE A 250 9.34 3.17 44.77
N VAL A 251 10.64 2.95 44.56
CA VAL A 251 11.42 3.59 43.48
C VAL A 251 10.90 3.21 42.09
N GLU A 252 10.56 1.94 41.87
CA GLU A 252 10.00 1.45 40.60
C GLU A 252 8.62 2.09 40.29
N ILE A 253 7.74 2.17 41.29
CA ILE A 253 6.41 2.81 41.20
C ILE A 253 6.57 4.31 40.89
N GLN A 254 7.51 4.99 41.55
CA GLN A 254 7.77 6.40 41.31
C GLN A 254 8.29 6.65 39.90
N ALA A 255 9.27 5.87 39.44
CA ALA A 255 9.82 5.97 38.09
C ALA A 255 8.75 5.72 37.00
N ALA A 256 7.84 4.76 37.23
CA ALA A 256 6.73 4.50 36.34
C ALA A 256 5.77 5.70 36.24
N TYR A 257 5.39 6.29 37.38
CA TYR A 257 4.52 7.47 37.40
C TYR A 257 5.16 8.69 36.72
N GLU A 258 6.43 8.95 37.00
CA GLU A 258 7.19 10.05 36.38
C GLU A 258 7.26 9.91 34.86
N ARG A 259 7.52 8.70 34.36
CA ARG A 259 7.57 8.41 32.93
C ARG A 259 6.22 8.65 32.26
N LEU A 260 5.12 8.17 32.84
CA LEU A 260 3.76 8.42 32.30
C LEU A 260 3.41 9.91 32.29
N SER A 261 3.80 10.64 33.34
CA SER A 261 3.62 12.09 33.43
C SER A 261 4.41 12.84 32.35
N ALA A 262 5.67 12.46 32.10
CA ALA A 262 6.52 13.04 31.07
C ALA A 262 5.95 12.83 29.66
N ILE A 263 5.54 11.60 29.35
CA ILE A 263 4.92 11.25 28.05
C ILE A 263 3.68 12.11 27.78
N LYS A 264 2.83 12.30 28.80
CA LYS A 264 1.66 13.16 28.69
C LYS A 264 2.02 14.61 28.40
N ASN A 265 3.00 15.16 29.12
CA ASN A 265 3.42 16.55 28.92
C ASN A 265 3.99 16.76 27.51
N GLN A 266 4.76 15.80 27.00
CA GLN A 266 5.24 15.81 25.60
C GLN A 266 4.08 15.77 24.59
N ARG A 267 3.05 14.94 24.82
CA ARG A 267 1.84 14.89 23.97
C ARG A 267 1.11 16.24 23.96
N LYS A 268 0.93 16.86 25.12
CA LYS A 268 0.30 18.19 25.22
C LYS A 268 1.08 19.27 24.46
N LEU A 269 2.41 19.27 24.59
CA LEU A 269 3.26 20.23 23.89
C LEU A 269 3.18 20.06 22.38
N ARG A 270 3.22 18.82 21.88
CA ARG A 270 3.10 18.54 20.44
C ARG A 270 1.76 19.00 19.87
N ASN A 271 0.65 18.71 20.56
CA ASN A 271 -0.67 19.14 20.10
C ASN A 271 -0.76 20.67 19.98
N LYS A 272 -0.17 21.43 20.91
CA LYS A 272 -0.10 22.89 20.81
C LYS A 272 0.70 23.36 19.60
N LEU A 273 1.85 22.74 19.33
CA LEU A 273 2.68 23.07 18.18
C LEU A 273 2.01 22.74 16.83
N GLU A 274 1.15 21.73 16.80
CA GLU A 274 0.33 21.38 15.63
C GLU A 274 -0.84 22.36 15.43
N GLU A 275 -1.43 22.89 16.51
CA GLU A 275 -2.45 23.94 16.45
C GLU A 275 -1.88 25.30 16.00
N GLU A 276 -0.59 25.55 16.27
CA GLU A 276 0.12 26.78 15.87
C GLU A 276 0.68 26.73 14.43
N ARG A 277 0.56 25.60 13.72
CA ARG A 277 1.13 25.37 12.38
C ARG A 277 0.09 25.42 11.27
#